data_AF-A0A350LQU1-F1
#
_entry.id   AF-A0A350LQU1-F1
#
_cell.length_a   1.000
_cell.length_b   1.000
_cell.length_c   1.000
_cell.angle_alpha   90.00
_cell.angle_beta   90.00
_cell.angle_gamma   90.00
#
_symmetry.space_group_name_H-M   'P 1'
#
loop_
_entity.id
_entity.type
_entity.pdbx_description
1 polymer ?
#
loop_
_entity_poly.entity_id
_entity_poly.type
_entity_poly.pdbx_seq_one_letter_code
_entity_poly.pdbx_strand_id
1 'polypeptide(L)' 'MDFAIFLATAPGLEAALAEEVAALGFGPVSAVPGGVEITGGWPEVWRA' A
#
# COMPACT_ATOMS: atom_id res chain seq x y z
N MET A 1 2.64 14.00 -9.73
CA MET A 1 3.19 14.46 -8.43
C MET A 1 2.87 13.31 -7.52
N ASP A 2 3.91 12.61 -7.11
CA ASP A 2 3.75 11.28 -6.54
C ASP A 2 4.04 11.40 -5.04
N PHE A 3 3.24 10.70 -4.26
CA PHE A 3 3.26 10.68 -2.80
C PHE A 3 3.75 9.32 -2.33
N ALA A 4 4.45 9.31 -1.20
CA ALA A 4 4.60 8.11 -0.39
C ALA A 4 3.32 7.93 0.42
N ILE A 5 2.63 6.81 0.24
CA ILE A 5 1.34 6.50 0.86
C ILE A 5 1.54 5.26 1.74
N PHE A 6 1.11 5.35 2.99
CA PHE A 6 1.19 4.26 3.96
C PHE A 6 -0.21 3.72 4.27
N LEU A 7 -0.41 2.43 4.03
CA LEU A 7 -1.64 1.69 4.27
C LEU A 7 -1.49 0.88 5.56
N ALA A 8 -2.12 1.35 6.63
CA ALA A 8 -2.05 0.69 7.93
C ALA A 8 -2.85 -0.63 7.95
N THR A 9 -2.33 -1.64 8.64
CA THR A 9 -3.04 -2.91 8.88
C THR A 9 -2.76 -3.46 10.28
N ALA A 10 -3.46 -4.52 10.67
CA ALA A 10 -3.18 -5.20 11.92
C ALA A 10 -1.83 -5.93 11.85
N PRO A 11 -1.07 -6.02 12.96
CA PRO A 11 0.20 -6.72 12.98
C PRO A 11 0.06 -8.19 12.53
N GLY A 12 0.92 -8.61 11.62
CA GLY A 12 0.91 -9.96 11.03
C GLY A 12 0.11 -10.09 9.73
N LEU A 13 -0.60 -9.04 9.29
CA LEU A 13 -1.36 -9.02 8.03
C LEU A 13 -0.67 -8.24 6.90
N GLU A 14 0.56 -7.76 7.10
CA GLU A 14 1.27 -6.90 6.15
C GLU A 14 1.51 -7.61 4.80
N ALA A 15 1.85 -8.90 4.82
CA ALA A 15 2.05 -9.68 3.61
C ALA A 15 0.74 -9.86 2.82
N ALA A 16 -0.36 -10.17 3.53
CA ALA A 16 -1.68 -10.32 2.91
C ALA A 16 -2.15 -9.00 2.27
N LEU A 17 -2.01 -7.88 3.00
CA LEU A 17 -2.33 -6.56 2.46
C LEU A 17 -1.45 -6.23 1.24
N ALA A 18 -0.16 -6.54 1.27
CA ALA A 18 0.73 -6.27 0.15
C ALA A 18 0.33 -7.05 -1.12
N GLU A 19 -0.12 -8.31 -0.98
CA GLU A 19 -0.65 -9.10 -2.08
C GLU A 19 -1.93 -8.50 -2.67
N GLU A 20 -2.87 -8.07 -1.83
CA GLU A 20 -4.11 -7.42 -2.28
C GLU A 20 -3.82 -6.09 -3.00
N VAL A 21 -2.96 -5.27 -2.43
CA VAL A 21 -2.53 -3.98 -2.99
C VAL A 21 -1.84 -4.17 -4.35
N ALA A 22 -0.95 -5.17 -4.47
CA ALA A 22 -0.34 -5.50 -5.75
C ALA A 22 -1.37 -6.02 -6.78
N ALA A 23 -2.32 -6.86 -6.35
CA ALA A 23 -3.38 -7.38 -7.21
C ALA A 23 -4.33 -6.28 -7.73
N LEU A 24 -4.53 -5.21 -6.95
CA LEU A 24 -5.30 -4.02 -7.34
C LEU A 24 -4.53 -3.05 -8.26
N GLY A 25 -3.28 -3.38 -8.59
CA GLY A 25 -2.43 -2.62 -9.51
C GLY A 25 -1.80 -1.38 -8.87
N PHE A 26 -1.73 -1.30 -7.55
CA PHE A 26 -0.91 -0.31 -6.88
C PHE A 26 0.56 -0.74 -6.92
N GLY A 27 1.46 0.23 -6.90
CA GLY A 27 2.88 -0.05 -6.72
C GLY A 27 3.77 1.12 -7.07
N PRO A 28 5.08 1.04 -6.77
CA PRO A 28 5.77 -0.06 -6.08
C PRO A 28 5.24 -0.34 -4.66
N VAL A 29 5.15 -1.61 -4.27
CA VAL A 29 4.56 -2.07 -2.99
C VAL A 29 5.65 -2.61 -2.07
N SER A 30 5.63 -2.21 -0.80
CA SER A 30 6.55 -2.73 0.23
C SER A 30 5.83 -2.98 1.55
N ALA A 31 5.88 -4.22 2.06
CA ALA A 31 5.38 -4.54 3.39
C ALA A 31 6.38 -4.09 4.47
N VAL A 32 5.90 -3.32 5.45
CA VAL A 32 6.71 -2.80 6.57
C VAL A 32 5.94 -3.01 7.89
N PRO A 33 6.59 -3.06 9.06
CA PRO A 33 5.87 -3.30 10.32
C PRO A 33 4.65 -2.38 10.50
N GLY A 34 3.45 -2.97 10.62
CA GLY A 34 2.19 -2.26 10.80
C GLY A 34 1.48 -1.81 9.50
N GLY A 35 2.00 -2.10 8.31
CA GLY A 35 1.36 -1.69 7.07
C GLY A 35 2.11 -1.99 5.77
N VAL A 36 1.68 -1.29 4.71
CA VAL A 36 2.26 -1.38 3.37
C VAL A 36 2.51 0.03 2.84
N GLU A 37 3.69 0.26 2.27
CA GLU A 37 4.02 1.49 1.57
C GLU A 37 3.83 1.34 0.06
N ILE A 38 3.20 2.35 -0.55
CA ILE A 38 3.08 2.50 -2.00
C ILE A 38 3.50 3.90 -2.45
N THR A 39 3.83 4.05 -3.74
CA THR A 39 4.02 5.36 -4.37
C THR A 39 2.92 5.60 -5.40
N GLY A 40 2.30 6.78 -5.39
CA GLY A 40 1.21 7.09 -6.32
C GLY A 40 0.73 8.52 -6.26
N GLY A 41 -0.18 8.91 -7.15
CA GLY A 41 -0.78 10.23 -7.18
C GLY A 41 -2.07 10.33 -6.37
N TRP A 42 -2.82 11.41 -6.58
CA TRP A 42 -4.17 11.58 -6.02
C TRP A 42 -5.14 10.43 -6.35
N PRO A 43 -5.13 9.83 -7.56
CA PRO A 43 -5.96 8.67 -7.83
C PRO A 43 -5.69 7.52 -6.85
N GLU A 44 -4.41 7.21 -6.57
CA GLU A 44 -4.00 6.19 -5.61
C GLU A 44 -4.43 6.54 -4.19
N VAL A 45 -4.30 7.82 -3.78
CA VAL A 45 -4.75 8.29 -2.46
C VAL A 45 -6.26 8.12 -2.26
N TRP A 46 -7.08 8.31 -3.31
CA TRP A 46 -8.54 8.19 -3.19
C TRP A 46 -9.07 6.77 -3.25
N ARG A 47 -8.32 5.85 -3.87
CA ARG A 47 -8.77 4.48 -4.10
C ARG A 47 -8.15 3.45 -3.16
N ALA A 48 -7.09 3.83 -2.43
CA ALA A 48 -6.47 3.03 -1.38
C ALA A 48 -7.20 3.22 -0.05
#